data_AF-L5MK07-F1
#
_entry.id   AF-L5MK07-F1
#
_cell.length_a   1.000
_cell.length_b   1.000
_cell.length_c   1.000
_cell.angle_alpha   90.00
_cell.angle_beta   90.00
_cell.angle_gamma   90.00
#
_symmetry.space_group_name_H-M   'P 1'
#
loop_
_entity.id
_entity.type
_entity.pdbx_description
1 polymer ?
#
loop_
_entity_poly.entity_id
_entity_poly.type
_entity_poly.pdbx_seq_one_letter_code
_entity_poly.pdbx_strand_id
1 'polypeptide(L)'
;MGLLNKPKSEMTPEELQKQEEEELNTGPFSMLTQSVKNNTQVLINCRNNKKLLGWVKAFDRHCNMVLENVKEMWTGVPKSGKSKEKSKTVNKDFYISKMFLHRDLVIVVMRNPLIAGK
;
A
#
# COMPACT_ATOMS: atom_id res chain seq x y z
N MET A 1 -23.50 -19.67 -4.10
CA MET A 1 -23.94 -18.44 -4.81
C MET A 1 -25.19 -17.81 -4.15
N GLY A 2 -25.29 -17.79 -2.82
CA GLY A 2 -26.51 -17.35 -2.10
C GLY A 2 -26.31 -16.26 -1.05
N LEU A 3 -25.07 -15.80 -0.82
CA LEU A 3 -24.75 -14.78 0.19
C LEU A 3 -24.60 -13.36 -0.39
N LEU A 4 -24.39 -13.24 -1.71
CA LEU A 4 -24.17 -11.95 -2.38
C LEU A 4 -25.43 -11.07 -2.53
N ASN A 5 -26.63 -11.61 -2.27
CA ASN A 5 -27.90 -10.91 -2.52
C ASN A 5 -28.64 -10.48 -1.23
N LYS A 6 -28.08 -10.75 -0.03
CA LYS A 6 -28.67 -10.26 1.22
C LYS A 6 -28.17 -8.85 1.52
N PRO A 7 -29.04 -7.90 1.89
CA PRO A 7 -28.60 -6.57 2.27
C PRO A 7 -27.72 -6.66 3.54
N LYS A 8 -26.62 -5.90 3.56
CA LYS A 8 -25.65 -5.90 4.68
C LYS A 8 -26.28 -5.57 6.05
N SER A 9 -27.47 -4.97 6.06
CA SER A 9 -28.26 -4.66 7.26
C SER A 9 -28.88 -5.87 7.96
N GLU A 10 -29.04 -7.00 7.27
CA GLU A 10 -29.72 -8.20 7.79
C GLU A 10 -28.77 -9.35 8.13
N MET A 11 -27.47 -9.17 7.91
CA MET A 11 -26.48 -10.21 8.20
C MET A 11 -26.01 -10.15 9.64
N THR A 12 -25.75 -11.33 10.21
CA THR A 12 -25.08 -11.46 11.50
C THR A 12 -23.64 -10.93 11.42
N PRO A 13 -23.04 -10.49 12.54
CA PRO A 13 -21.67 -9.98 12.53
C PRO A 13 -20.63 -11.01 12.03
N GLU A 14 -20.88 -12.29 12.26
CA GLU A 14 -20.01 -13.38 11.77
C GLU A 14 -20.10 -13.57 10.25
N GLU A 15 -21.31 -13.49 9.69
CA GLU A 15 -21.52 -13.56 8.24
C GLU A 15 -20.91 -12.34 7.53
N LEU A 16 -21.00 -11.15 8.13
CA LEU A 16 -20.36 -9.93 7.61
C LEU A 16 -18.84 -10.07 7.55
N GLN A 17 -18.20 -10.59 8.60
CA GLN A 17 -16.75 -10.81 8.61
C GLN A 17 -16.33 -11.82 7.54
N LYS A 18 -17.06 -12.93 7.42
CA LYS A 18 -16.76 -13.95 6.42
C LYS A 18 -16.92 -13.42 5.00
N GLN A 19 -17.95 -12.62 4.75
CA GLN A 19 -18.11 -11.97 3.45
C GLN A 19 -17.00 -10.96 3.17
N GLU A 20 -16.59 -10.16 4.15
CA GLU A 20 -15.42 -9.27 4.01
C GLU A 20 -14.16 -10.07 3.66
N GLU A 21 -13.87 -11.16 4.36
CA GLU A 21 -12.73 -12.03 4.05
C GLU A 21 -12.80 -12.62 2.64
N GLU A 22 -13.97 -13.06 2.19
CA GLU A 22 -14.17 -13.57 0.83
C GLU A 22 -13.93 -12.47 -0.22
N GLU A 23 -14.45 -11.25 0.00
CA GLU A 23 -14.21 -10.07 -0.83
C GLU A 23 -12.72 -9.69 -0.88
N LEU A 24 -12.00 -9.81 0.23
CA LEU A 24 -10.56 -9.55 0.32
C LEU A 24 -9.71 -10.61 -0.39
N ASN A 25 -10.18 -11.86 -0.45
CA ASN A 25 -9.45 -12.96 -1.10
C ASN A 25 -9.71 -13.04 -2.61
N THR A 26 -10.91 -12.71 -3.08
CA THR A 26 -11.33 -12.90 -4.48
C THR A 26 -11.33 -11.62 -5.32
N GLY A 27 -11.19 -10.45 -4.68
CA GLY A 27 -11.25 -9.14 -5.34
C GLY A 27 -9.89 -8.50 -5.69
N PRO A 28 -9.87 -7.19 -6.00
CA PRO A 28 -8.65 -6.42 -6.28
C PRO A 28 -7.68 -6.36 -5.09
N PHE A 29 -8.19 -6.58 -3.87
CA PHE A 29 -7.38 -6.68 -2.65
C PHE A 29 -6.62 -7.99 -2.51
N SER A 30 -6.92 -9.00 -3.35
CA SER A 30 -6.19 -10.28 -3.35
C SER A 30 -4.68 -10.09 -3.52
N MET A 31 -4.25 -9.06 -4.24
CA MET A 31 -2.84 -8.69 -4.38
C MET A 31 -2.19 -8.30 -3.04
N LEU A 32 -2.91 -7.58 -2.18
CA LEU A 32 -2.45 -7.23 -0.83
C LEU A 32 -2.45 -8.46 0.08
N THR A 33 -3.50 -9.27 0.01
CA THR A 33 -3.60 -10.54 0.75
C THR A 33 -2.42 -11.47 0.45
N GLN A 34 -2.08 -11.63 -0.84
CA GLN A 34 -0.92 -12.39 -1.26
C GLN A 34 0.39 -11.73 -0.83
N SER A 35 0.45 -10.39 -0.79
CA SER A 35 1.65 -9.68 -0.36
C SER A 35 1.95 -9.87 1.13
N VAL A 36 0.92 -9.89 1.97
CA VAL A 36 1.04 -10.20 3.41
C VAL A 36 1.44 -11.66 3.61
N LYS A 37 0.75 -12.61 2.94
CA LYS A 37 1.03 -14.05 3.08
C LYS A 37 2.45 -14.41 2.65
N ASN A 38 2.92 -13.86 1.54
CA ASN A 38 4.22 -14.19 0.97
C ASN A 38 5.34 -13.26 1.48
N ASN A 39 5.04 -12.32 2.40
CA ASN A 39 5.95 -11.24 2.79
C ASN A 39 6.64 -10.58 1.56
N THR A 40 5.90 -10.31 0.48
CA THR A 40 6.49 -9.66 -0.70
C THR A 40 6.54 -8.15 -0.50
N GLN A 41 7.60 -7.55 -1.04
CA GLN A 41 7.75 -6.10 -1.04
C GLN A 41 6.70 -5.44 -1.95
N VAL A 42 6.14 -4.33 -1.49
CA VAL A 42 5.20 -3.51 -2.25
C VAL A 42 5.75 -2.10 -2.43
N LEU A 43 5.43 -1.51 -3.57
CA LEU A 43 5.65 -0.11 -3.86
C LEU A 43 4.31 0.62 -3.81
N ILE A 44 4.21 1.64 -2.96
CA ILE A 44 3.01 2.45 -2.78
C ILE A 44 3.33 3.86 -3.24
N ASN A 45 2.52 4.38 -4.16
CA ASN A 45 2.59 5.79 -4.56
C ASN A 45 1.60 6.60 -3.72
N CYS A 46 2.13 7.59 -2.99
CA CYS A 46 1.33 8.41 -2.08
C CYS A 46 0.89 9.74 -2.71
N ARG A 47 -0.21 10.32 -2.20
CA ARG A 47 -0.76 11.61 -2.64
C ARG A 47 0.20 12.79 -2.54
N ASN A 48 1.18 12.71 -1.64
CA ASN A 48 2.21 13.72 -1.45
C ASN A 48 3.39 13.59 -2.44
N ASN A 49 3.24 12.82 -3.53
CA ASN A 49 4.29 12.50 -4.51
C ASN A 49 5.51 11.78 -3.92
N LYS A 50 5.38 11.23 -2.71
CA LYS A 50 6.39 10.33 -2.16
C LYS A 50 6.05 8.88 -2.52
N LYS A 51 7.08 8.06 -2.68
CA LYS A 51 6.94 6.63 -2.94
C LYS A 51 7.43 5.86 -1.73
N LEU A 52 6.62 4.93 -1.24
CA LEU A 52 6.98 4.05 -0.12
C LEU A 52 7.27 2.66 -0.68
N LEU A 53 8.45 2.14 -0.41
CA LEU A 53 8.80 0.76 -0.69
C LEU A 53 8.94 0.02 0.63
N GLY A 54 8.15 -1.02 0.87
CA GLY A 54 8.16 -1.72 2.17
C GLY A 54 7.39 -3.03 2.14
N TRP A 55 7.27 -3.64 3.31
CA TRP A 55 6.52 -4.88 3.47
C TRP A 55 5.21 -4.60 4.20
N VAL A 56 4.09 -5.08 3.65
CA VAL A 56 2.79 -5.00 4.31
C VAL A 56 2.68 -6.13 5.33
N LYS A 57 2.34 -5.79 6.57
CA LYS A 57 2.05 -6.76 7.63
C LYS A 57 0.57 -6.96 7.88
N ALA A 58 -0.19 -5.88 7.79
CA ALA A 58 -1.63 -5.93 7.92
C ALA A 58 -2.25 -4.85 7.02
N PHE A 59 -3.47 -5.09 6.59
CA PHE A 59 -4.29 -4.09 5.91
C PHE A 59 -5.75 -4.30 6.29
N ASP A 60 -6.57 -3.29 6.06
CA ASP A 60 -8.02 -3.37 6.28
C ASP A 60 -8.82 -3.11 4.99
N ARG A 61 -10.15 -3.18 5.08
CA ARG A 61 -11.08 -2.89 3.98
C ARG A 61 -10.98 -1.46 3.43
N HIS A 62 -10.41 -0.54 4.21
CA HIS A 62 -10.23 0.85 3.84
C HIS A 62 -8.88 1.06 3.16
N CYS A 63 -8.02 0.05 3.02
CA CYS A 63 -6.63 0.20 2.60
C CYS A 63 -5.76 0.98 3.58
N ASN A 64 -6.12 1.05 4.86
CA ASN A 64 -5.15 1.38 5.89
C ASN A 64 -4.15 0.22 5.98
N MET A 65 -2.86 0.53 6.10
CA MET A 65 -1.81 -0.47 6.07
C MET A 65 -0.83 -0.29 7.22
N VAL A 66 -0.42 -1.42 7.80
CA VAL A 66 0.74 -1.48 8.69
C VAL A 66 1.91 -1.97 7.86
N LEU A 67 2.94 -1.12 7.77
CA LEU A 67 4.13 -1.36 6.98
C LEU A 67 5.35 -1.53 7.88
N GLU A 68 6.25 -2.43 7.50
CA GLU A 68 7.56 -2.60 8.13
C GLU A 68 8.69 -2.39 7.13
N ASN A 69 9.84 -1.95 7.66
CA ASN A 69 11.08 -1.70 6.93
C ASN A 69 10.83 -0.85 5.67
N VAL A 70 10.19 0.30 5.86
CA VAL A 70 9.75 1.19 4.79
C VAL A 70 10.89 2.10 4.38
N LYS A 71 11.14 2.14 3.07
CA LYS A 71 11.98 3.13 2.42
C LYS A 71 11.08 4.17 1.74
N GLU A 72 11.01 5.36 2.32
CA GLU A 72 10.35 6.52 1.73
C GLU A 72 11.32 7.21 0.77
N MET A 73 10.91 7.35 -0.49
CA MET A 73 11.70 7.93 -1.56
C MET A 73 10.97 9.15 -2.12
N TRP A 74 11.68 10.26 -2.23
CA TRP A 74 11.20 11.43 -2.95
C TRP A 74 12.32 12.20 -3.63
N THR A 75 11.94 12.95 -4.65
CA THR A 75 12.84 13.82 -5.39
C THR A 75 12.76 15.22 -4.83
N GLY A 76 13.87 15.77 -4.36
CA GLY A 76 14.00 17.20 -4.09
C GLY A 76 14.48 17.92 -5.36
N VAL A 77 13.80 19.00 -5.75
CA VAL A 77 14.38 19.98 -6.69
C VAL A 77 15.11 21.02 -5.86
N PRO A 78 16.45 21.13 -5.93
CA PRO A 78 17.15 22.19 -5.24
C PRO A 78 16.70 23.54 -5.81
N LYS A 79 16.29 24.49 -4.96
CA LYS A 79 16.00 25.86 -5.40
C LYS A 79 17.28 26.44 -5.99
N SER A 80 17.31 26.60 -7.31
CA SER A 80 18.40 27.23 -8.05
C SER A 80 18.58 28.67 -7.52
N GLY A 81 19.77 28.98 -7.00
CA GLY A 81 20.23 30.35 -6.86
C GLY A 81 20.48 30.96 -8.24
N LYS A 82 20.46 32.30 -8.34
CA LYS A 82 20.51 33.16 -9.55
C LYS A 82 21.69 32.90 -10.54
N SER A 83 21.83 31.70 -11.08
CA SER A 83 22.66 31.42 -12.26
C SER A 83 22.29 30.07 -12.87
N LYS A 84 22.13 30.08 -14.19
CA LYS A 84 21.58 29.04 -15.06
C LYS A 84 22.37 27.72 -15.03
N GLU A 85 22.00 26.82 -14.13
CA GLU A 85 22.14 25.38 -14.37
C GLU A 85 20.93 24.69 -13.73
N LYS A 86 20.17 23.90 -14.50
CA LYS A 86 19.04 23.12 -13.98
C LYS A 86 19.61 22.18 -12.92
N SER A 87 19.41 22.52 -11.65
CA SER A 87 19.92 21.76 -10.51
C SER A 87 19.50 20.30 -10.65
N LYS A 88 20.47 19.38 -10.61
CA LYS A 88 20.21 17.95 -10.75
C LYS A 88 19.20 17.52 -9.68
N THR A 89 18.18 16.78 -10.07
CA THR A 89 17.21 16.20 -9.14
C THR A 89 17.95 15.33 -8.14
N VAL A 90 17.82 15.64 -6.85
CA VAL A 90 18.46 14.85 -5.79
C VAL A 90 17.42 13.90 -5.22
N ASN A 91 17.69 12.61 -5.31
CA ASN A 91 16.89 11.59 -4.64
C ASN A 91 17.20 11.61 -3.14
N LYS A 92 16.15 11.71 -2.33
CA LYS A 92 16.23 11.59 -0.88
C LYS A 92 15.48 10.33 -0.46
N ASP A 93 16.18 9.53 0.33
CA ASP A 93 15.67 8.26 0.84
C ASP A 93 15.67 8.33 2.37
N PHE A 94 14.53 7.99 2.98
CA PHE A 94 14.38 7.87 4.42
C PHE A 94 13.94 6.47 4.78
N TYR A 95 14.49 5.94 5.87
CA TYR A 95 14.17 4.61 6.36
C TYR A 95 13.34 4.70 7.63
N ILE A 96 12.24 3.97 7.65
CA ILE A 96 11.29 3.91 8.76
C ILE A 96 11.05 2.43 9.09
N SER A 97 11.39 2.01 10.32
CA SER A 97 11.30 0.59 10.71
C SER A 97 9.86 0.08 10.77
N LYS A 98 8.92 0.88 11.29
CA LYS A 98 7.50 0.56 11.39
C LYS A 98 6.68 1.81 11.10
N MET A 99 5.66 1.70 10.26
CA MET A 99 4.83 2.83 9.85
C MET A 99 3.37 2.40 9.71
N PHE A 100 2.46 3.25 10.18
CA PHE A 100 1.05 3.16 9.84
C PHE A 100 0.74 4.11 8.68
N LEU A 101 0.12 3.59 7.63
CA LEU A 101 -0.29 4.37 6.46
C LEU A 101 -1.82 4.46 6.42
N HIS A 102 -2.34 5.68 6.44
CA HIS A 102 -3.77 5.94 6.31
C HIS A 102 -4.21 5.85 4.83
N ARG A 103 -5.43 5.36 4.62
CA ARG A 103 -6.08 5.20 3.32
C ARG A 103 -5.93 6.39 2.39
N ASP A 104 -6.17 7.59 2.91
CA ASP A 104 -6.25 8.80 2.09
C ASP A 104 -4.91 9.16 1.44
N LEU A 105 -3.80 8.59 1.88
CA LEU A 105 -2.51 8.82 1.25
C LEU A 105 -2.26 7.86 0.09
N VAL A 106 -2.92 6.72 0.01
CA VAL A 106 -2.68 5.68 -1.00
C VAL A 106 -3.33 6.08 -2.33
N ILE A 107 -2.56 6.08 -3.42
CA ILE A 107 -3.10 6.23 -4.78
C ILE A 107 -3.05 4.90 -5.52
N VAL A 108 -1.84 4.35 -5.67
CA VAL A 108 -1.59 3.10 -6.42
C VAL A 108 -0.68 2.23 -5.58
N VAL A 109 -1.00 0.93 -5.54
CA VAL A 109 -0.16 -0.09 -4.93
C VAL A 109 0.28 -1.06 -6.01
N MET A 110 1.57 -1.36 -6.03
CA MET A 110 2.17 -2.31 -6.95
C MET A 110 2.96 -3.34 -6.17
N ARG A 111 2.74 -4.62 -6.49
CA ARG A 111 3.53 -5.73 -5.94
C ARG A 111 4.84 -5.86 -6.72
N ASN A 112 5.94 -6.06 -6.02
CA ASN A 112 7.23 -6.35 -6.66
C ASN A 112 7.28 -7.82 -7.14
N PRO A 113 7.41 -8.09 -8.45
CA PRO A 113 7.44 -9.45 -8.98
C PRO A 113 8.75 -10.19 -8.67
N LEU A 114 9.84 -9.47 -8.39
CA LEU A 114 11.20 -10.04 -8.32
C LEU A 114 11.49 -10.87 -7.06
N ILE A 115 10.56 -10.91 -6.10
CA ILE A 115 10.73 -11.63 -4.82
C ILE A 115 9.87 -12.90 -4.76
N ALA A 116 9.02 -13.16 -5.75
CA ALA A 116 8.18 -14.36 -5.79
C ALA A 116 8.91 -15.64 -6.26
N GLY A 117 10.23 -15.59 -6.46
CA GLY A 117 11.03 -16.65 -7.09
C GLY A 117 12.22 -17.15 -6.26
N LYS A 118 12.11 -17.18 -4.93
CA LYS A 118 13.01 -17.92 -4.05
C LYS A 118 12.23 -18.76 -3.06
#